data_AF-A0A365NYN2-F1
#
_entry.id   AF-A0A365NYN2-F1
#
_cell.length_a   1.000
_cell.length_b   1.000
_cell.length_c   1.000
_cell.angle_alpha   90.00
_cell.angle_beta   90.00
_cell.angle_gamma   90.00
#
_symmetry.space_group_name_H-M   'P 1'
#
loop_
_entity.id
_entity.type
_entity.pdbx_description
1 polymer ?
#
loop_
_entity_poly.entity_id
_entity_poly.type
_entity_poly.pdbx_seq_one_letter_code
_entity_poly.pdbx_strand_id
1 'polypeptide(L)'
;MQGKKSFTPQLFVSVNLLDMVPVDNFYRKLLTELDLHFIYKATQKYYGKEGQESIDPVVFFKILLVGYLNNINSDRQLIAFCSDSLSIRLFLGYDVHES
;
A
#
# COMPACT_ATOMS: atom_id res chain seq x y z
N MET A 1 -8.83 39.49 15.78
CA MET A 1 -8.55 39.83 14.36
C MET A 1 -8.54 38.54 13.56
N GLN A 2 -9.20 38.51 12.40
CA GLN A 2 -9.32 37.30 11.58
C GLN A 2 -8.15 37.20 10.60
N GLY A 3 -7.38 36.12 10.68
CA GLY A 3 -6.25 35.89 9.78
C GLY A 3 -6.73 35.58 8.36
N LYS A 4 -6.10 36.20 7.35
CA LYS A 4 -6.27 35.84 5.94
C LYS A 4 -5.10 34.96 5.51
N LYS A 5 -5.39 33.79 4.94
CA LYS A 5 -4.38 32.89 4.37
C LYS A 5 -4.19 33.21 2.89
N SER A 6 -3.00 33.64 2.50
CA SER A 6 -2.57 33.68 1.09
C SER A 6 -1.98 32.32 0.72
N PHE A 7 -2.51 31.69 -0.33
CA PHE A 7 -1.97 30.43 -0.85
C PHE A 7 -1.04 30.74 -2.03
N THR A 8 0.19 30.25 -1.97
CA THR A 8 1.13 30.28 -3.09
C THR A 8 1.61 28.85 -3.31
N PRO A 9 1.35 28.23 -4.47
CA PRO A 9 1.75 26.85 -4.73
C PRO A 9 3.27 26.74 -4.81
N GLN A 10 3.82 25.65 -4.26
CA GLN A 10 5.23 25.31 -4.45
C GLN A 10 5.45 24.80 -5.87
N LEU A 11 6.54 25.24 -6.51
CA LEU A 11 6.89 24.84 -7.89
C LEU A 11 7.45 23.41 -7.96
N PHE A 12 8.09 22.94 -6.89
CA PHE A 12 8.63 21.59 -6.77
C PHE A 12 8.25 21.05 -5.39
N VAL A 13 7.70 19.83 -5.35
CA VAL A 13 7.32 19.15 -4.13
C VAL A 13 7.99 17.78 -4.13
N SER A 14 8.88 17.55 -3.17
CA SER A 14 9.37 16.20 -2.85
C SER A 14 8.45 15.61 -1.79
N VAL A 15 7.77 14.53 -2.12
CA VAL A 15 6.94 13.78 -1.16
C VAL A 15 7.66 12.51 -0.74
N ASN A 16 7.55 12.18 0.54
CA ASN A 16 7.98 10.90 1.08
C ASN A 16 6.76 10.22 1.70
N LEU A 17 6.42 9.03 1.23
CA LEU A 17 5.25 8.30 1.69
C LEU A 17 5.28 8.04 3.21
N LEU A 18 6.46 7.83 3.79
CA LEU A 18 6.63 7.63 5.24
C LEU A 18 6.28 8.88 6.06
N ASP A 19 6.46 10.07 5.49
CA ASP A 19 6.13 11.35 6.15
C ASP A 19 4.64 11.68 6.00
N MET A 20 4.00 11.15 4.94
CA MET A 20 2.58 11.38 4.65
C MET A 20 1.64 10.47 5.45
N VAL A 21 2.13 9.34 5.96
CA VAL A 21 1.34 8.39 6.74
C VAL A 21 1.67 8.52 8.23
N PRO A 22 0.71 8.88 9.11
CA PRO A 22 0.95 9.00 10.55
C PRO A 22 1.60 7.75 11.16
N VAL A 23 2.48 7.94 12.14
CA VAL A 23 3.20 6.83 12.81
C VAL A 23 2.24 5.89 13.53
N ASP A 24 1.13 6.43 14.04
CA ASP A 24 0.10 5.68 14.76
C ASP A 24 -0.94 5.01 13.85
N ASN A 25 -0.84 5.19 12.53
CA ASN A 25 -1.73 4.60 11.54
C ASN A 25 -1.74 3.06 11.64
N PHE A 26 -2.94 2.47 11.53
CA PHE A 26 -3.14 1.03 11.63
C PHE A 26 -2.30 0.22 10.65
N TYR A 27 -2.31 0.56 9.35
CA TYR A 27 -1.57 -0.19 8.32
C TYR A 27 -0.06 -0.03 8.45
N ARG A 28 0.40 1.13 8.95
CA ARG A 28 1.82 1.35 9.25
C ARG A 28 2.28 0.47 10.41
N LYS A 29 1.48 0.30 11.46
CA LYS A 29 1.76 -0.67 12.54
C LYS A 29 1.67 -2.10 12.04
N LEU A 30 0.67 -2.40 11.21
CA LEU A 30 0.51 -3.73 10.64
C LEU A 30 1.73 -4.13 9.80
N LEU A 31 2.33 -3.18 9.05
CA LEU A 31 3.56 -3.41 8.31
C LEU A 31 4.73 -3.86 9.20
N THR A 32 4.83 -3.34 10.43
CA THR A 32 5.93 -3.67 11.35
C THR A 32 5.68 -4.93 12.16
N GLU A 33 4.41 -5.21 12.50
CA GLU A 33 4.05 -6.34 13.38
C GLU A 33 3.76 -7.64 12.60
N LEU A 34 3.39 -7.55 11.31
CA LEU A 34 2.99 -8.71 10.52
C LEU A 34 4.11 -9.17 9.58
N ASP A 35 4.83 -10.22 9.97
CA ASP A 35 5.79 -10.89 9.09
C ASP A 35 5.11 -11.94 8.20
N LEU A 36 5.16 -11.70 6.88
CA LEU A 36 4.62 -12.57 5.85
C LEU A 36 5.70 -13.23 4.98
N HIS A 37 6.99 -13.14 5.33
CA HIS A 37 8.07 -13.70 4.50
C HIS A 37 7.96 -15.21 4.30
N PHE A 38 7.29 -15.93 5.21
CA PHE A 38 7.02 -17.36 5.05
C PHE A 38 6.23 -17.68 3.78
N ILE A 39 5.46 -16.72 3.24
CA ILE A 39 4.65 -16.90 2.03
C ILE A 39 5.53 -17.22 0.82
N TYR A 40 6.69 -16.58 0.66
CA TYR A 40 7.60 -16.87 -0.45
C TYR A 40 7.95 -18.34 -0.53
N LYS A 41 8.28 -18.96 0.61
CA LYS A 41 8.58 -20.39 0.68
C LYS A 41 7.32 -21.24 0.45
N ALA A 42 6.17 -20.82 0.98
CA ALA A 42 4.92 -21.56 0.85
C ALA A 42 4.40 -21.58 -0.60
N THR A 43 4.60 -20.50 -1.36
CA THR A 43 4.07 -20.36 -2.72
C THR A 43 5.07 -20.71 -3.81
N GLN A 44 6.34 -20.95 -3.47
CA GLN A 44 7.43 -21.15 -4.44
C GLN A 44 7.11 -22.14 -5.57
N LYS A 45 6.43 -23.25 -5.26
CA LYS A 45 6.08 -24.28 -6.25
C LYS A 45 5.01 -23.88 -7.27
N TYR A 46 4.28 -22.80 -7.01
CA TYR A 46 3.21 -22.29 -7.88
C TYR A 46 3.67 -21.17 -8.80
N TYR A 47 4.84 -20.58 -8.54
CA TYR A 47 5.41 -19.53 -9.36
C TYR A 47 6.40 -20.14 -10.37
N GLY A 48 6.26 -19.74 -11.64
CA GLY A 48 7.16 -20.14 -12.70
C GLY A 48 8.54 -19.50 -12.54
N LYS A 49 9.55 -20.11 -13.16
CA LYS A 49 10.92 -19.54 -13.23
C LYS A 49 11.17 -18.70 -14.47
N GLU A 50 10.25 -18.75 -15.44
CA GLU A 50 10.37 -18.11 -16.75
C GLU A 50 9.01 -17.51 -17.14
N GLY A 51 9.05 -16.51 -18.02
CA GLY A 51 7.87 -15.79 -18.50
C GLY A 51 7.68 -14.41 -17.85
N GLN A 52 6.46 -13.89 -17.94
CA GLN A 52 6.12 -12.61 -17.34
C GLN A 52 6.04 -12.74 -15.81
N GLU A 53 6.69 -11.81 -15.11
CA GLU A 53 6.63 -11.73 -13.65
C GLU A 53 5.17 -11.54 -13.21
N SER A 54 4.71 -12.46 -12.38
CA SER A 54 3.43 -12.33 -11.69
C SER A 54 3.57 -11.37 -10.52
N ILE A 55 2.43 -10.92 -9.97
CA ILE A 55 2.42 -10.11 -8.74
C ILE A 55 3.24 -10.78 -7.63
N ASP A 56 3.93 -9.97 -6.83
CA ASP A 56 4.62 -10.47 -5.65
C ASP A 56 3.62 -11.22 -4.73
N PRO A 57 3.93 -12.45 -4.29
CA PRO A 57 2.99 -13.24 -3.50
C PRO A 57 2.67 -12.61 -2.15
N VAL A 58 3.62 -11.96 -1.47
CA VAL A 58 3.36 -11.26 -0.20
C VAL A 58 2.41 -10.09 -0.45
N VAL A 59 2.65 -9.31 -1.50
CA VAL A 59 1.75 -8.20 -1.89
C VAL A 59 0.35 -8.70 -2.18
N PHE A 60 0.21 -9.80 -2.93
CA PHE A 60 -1.09 -10.42 -3.21
C PHE A 60 -1.85 -10.77 -1.94
N PHE A 61 -1.20 -11.45 -0.98
CA PHE A 61 -1.84 -11.79 0.29
C PHE A 61 -2.16 -10.56 1.15
N LYS A 62 -1.34 -9.51 1.11
CA LYS A 62 -1.65 -8.23 1.77
C LYS A 62 -2.89 -7.57 1.16
N ILE A 63 -3.06 -7.60 -0.17
CA ILE A 63 -4.26 -7.08 -0.83
C ILE A 63 -5.50 -7.84 -0.35
N LEU A 64 -5.45 -9.17 -0.29
CA LEU A 64 -6.55 -9.97 0.24
C LEU A 64 -6.86 -9.60 1.70
N LEU A 65 -5.84 -9.44 2.54
CA LEU A 65 -6.00 -9.02 3.93
C LEU A 65 -6.68 -7.65 4.04
N VAL A 66 -6.31 -6.68 3.19
CA VAL A 66 -7.00 -5.38 3.10
C VAL A 66 -8.47 -5.58 2.75
N GLY A 67 -8.78 -6.44 1.78
CA GLY A 67 -10.17 -6.77 1.42
C GLY A 67 -10.98 -7.26 2.62
N TYR A 68 -10.45 -8.24 3.37
CA TYR A 68 -11.11 -8.76 4.57
C TYR A 68 -11.27 -7.71 5.68
N LEU A 69 -10.21 -6.95 5.97
CA LEU A 69 -10.23 -5.96 7.06
C LEU A 69 -11.18 -4.78 6.80
N ASN A 70 -11.44 -4.46 5.53
CA ASN A 70 -12.37 -3.38 5.15
C ASN A 70 -13.72 -3.89 4.64
N ASN A 71 -13.98 -5.20 4.72
CA ASN A 71 -15.21 -5.83 4.22
C ASN A 71 -15.52 -5.49 2.74
N ILE A 72 -14.49 -5.52 1.89
CA ILE A 72 -14.58 -5.27 0.44
C ILE A 72 -14.54 -6.61 -0.30
N ASN A 73 -15.64 -6.94 -1.00
CA ASN A 73 -15.78 -8.22 -1.68
C ASN A 73 -15.56 -8.14 -3.20
N SER A 74 -15.50 -6.94 -3.78
CA SER A 74 -15.27 -6.76 -5.21
C SER A 74 -13.78 -6.53 -5.46
N ASP A 75 -13.14 -7.38 -6.26
CA ASP A 75 -11.73 -7.24 -6.61
C ASP A 75 -11.44 -5.88 -7.26
N ARG A 76 -12.31 -5.42 -8.16
CA ARG A 76 -12.16 -4.11 -8.80
C ARG A 76 -12.22 -2.96 -7.78
N GLN A 77 -13.16 -3.04 -6.84
CA GLN A 77 -13.28 -2.05 -5.77
C GLN A 77 -12.08 -2.11 -4.82
N LEU A 78 -11.58 -3.31 -4.51
CA LEU A 78 -10.42 -3.53 -3.65
C LEU A 78 -9.18 -2.90 -4.26
N ILE A 79 -8.90 -3.14 -5.54
CA ILE A 79 -7.75 -2.53 -6.21
C ILE A 79 -7.87 -1.00 -6.24
N ALA A 80 -9.05 -0.46 -6.56
CA ALA A 80 -9.28 0.99 -6.50
C ALA A 80 -9.04 1.56 -5.09
N PHE A 81 -9.53 0.87 -4.06
CA PHE A 81 -9.34 1.26 -2.66
C PHE A 81 -7.88 1.22 -2.22
N CYS A 82 -7.14 0.18 -2.63
CA CYS A 82 -5.70 0.09 -2.39
C CYS A 82 -4.93 1.23 -3.05
N SER A 83 -5.32 1.63 -4.26
CA SER A 83 -4.67 2.71 -5.02
C SER A 83 -4.94 4.11 -4.47
N ASP A 84 -6.10 4.34 -3.83
CA ASP A 84 -6.48 5.66 -3.29
C ASP A 84 -5.87 5.98 -1.92
N SER A 85 -5.50 4.95 -1.13
CA SER A 85 -5.07 5.12 0.26
C SER A 85 -3.55 5.04 0.43
N LEU A 86 -2.93 6.17 0.82
CA LEU A 86 -1.48 6.25 1.09
C LEU A 86 -1.01 5.26 2.16
N SER A 87 -1.80 5.05 3.21
CA SER A 87 -1.44 4.09 4.27
C SER A 87 -1.47 2.64 3.77
N ILE A 88 -2.37 2.33 2.84
CA ILE A 88 -2.46 0.99 2.27
C ILE A 88 -1.34 0.79 1.26
N ARG A 89 -1.08 1.78 0.38
CA ARG A 89 0.10 1.79 -0.49
C ARG A 89 1.39 1.52 0.29
N LEU A 90 1.57 2.23 1.42
CA LEU A 90 2.72 2.01 2.30
C LEU A 90 2.80 0.57 2.82
N PHE A 91 1.67 0.00 3.25
CA PHE A 91 1.62 -1.38 3.71
C PHE A 91 1.90 -2.41 2.60
N LEU A 92 1.42 -2.14 1.39
CA LEU A 92 1.66 -2.96 0.20
C LEU A 92 3.09 -2.81 -0.33
N GLY A 93 3.77 -1.71 -0.03
CA GLY A 93 5.11 -1.41 -0.51
C GLY A 93 5.15 -0.64 -1.84
N TYR A 94 4.03 -0.04 -2.24
CA TYR A 94 3.95 0.82 -3.44
C TYR A 94 4.21 2.28 -3.07
N ASP A 95 5.09 2.95 -3.81
CA ASP A 95 5.29 4.39 -3.64
C ASP A 95 4.14 5.21 -4.27
N VAL A 96 4.15 6.53 -4.06
CA VAL A 96 3.11 7.47 -4.54
C VAL A 96 2.98 7.43 -6.06
N HIS A 97 4.07 7.18 -6.78
CA HIS A 97 4.12 7.21 -8.24
C HIS A 97 4.11 5.83 -8.90
N GLU A 98 4.08 4.77 -8.10
CA GLU A 98 4.08 3.39 -8.59
C GLU A 98 2.65 2.93 -8.91
N SER A 99 2.51 2.12 -9.96
CA SER A 99 1.23 1.60 -10.47
C SER A 99 1.10 0.11 -10.26
#